data_AF-E3RP78-F1
#
_entry.id   AF-E3RP78-F1
#
_cell.length_a   1.000
_cell.length_b   1.000
_cell.length_c   1.000
_cell.angle_alpha   90.00
_cell.angle_beta   90.00
_cell.angle_gamma   90.00
#
_symmetry.space_group_name_H-M   'P 1'
#
loop_
_entity.id
_entity.type
_entity.pdbx_description
1 polymer ?
#
loop_
_entity_poly.entity_id
_entity_poly.type
_entity_poly.pdbx_seq_one_letter_code
_entity_poly.pdbx_strand_id
1 'polypeptide(L)'
;MSNPGNVIGGHKANLNNPNTSDEAKQHSKEVLSSIDNGGDIPTSNSSSNGGDKNPNNVAGGLKATLNNPNTSDEAKQSAKERLGEMN
;
A
#
# COMPACT_ATOMS: atom_id res chain seq x y z
N MET A 1 -13.83 10.34 3.27
CA MET A 1 -13.33 9.95 4.61
C MET A 1 -13.88 8.57 4.89
N SER A 2 -13.04 7.54 4.91
CA SER A 2 -13.51 6.19 5.28
C SER A 2 -13.89 6.20 6.75
N ASN A 3 -15.16 5.99 7.07
CA ASN A 3 -15.60 5.88 8.45
C ASN A 3 -15.08 4.54 9.00
N PRO A 4 -14.42 4.51 10.17
CA PRO A 4 -13.95 3.27 10.80
C PRO A 4 -15.05 2.19 10.91
N GLY A 5 -16.29 2.59 11.14
CA GLY A 5 -17.43 1.66 11.17
C GLY A 5 -17.68 0.95 9.82
N ASN A 6 -17.41 1.63 8.70
CA ASN A 6 -17.57 1.05 7.37
C ASN A 6 -16.49 0.00 7.08
N VAL A 7 -15.26 0.22 7.57
CA VAL A 7 -14.14 -0.73 7.41
C VAL A 7 -14.44 -2.02 8.19
N ILE A 8 -14.84 -1.89 9.47
CA ILE A 8 -15.24 -3.01 10.32
C ILE A 8 -16.43 -3.75 9.70
N GLY A 9 -17.44 -3.02 9.22
CA GLY A 9 -18.60 -3.60 8.55
C GLY A 9 -18.22 -4.39 7.29
N GLY A 10 -17.29 -3.87 6.49
CA GLY A 10 -16.77 -4.54 5.29
C GLY A 10 -16.07 -5.86 5.61
N HIS A 11 -15.18 -5.89 6.60
CA HIS A 11 -14.53 -7.14 7.02
C HIS A 11 -15.54 -8.16 7.56
N LYS A 12 -16.56 -7.72 8.32
CA LYS A 12 -17.65 -8.60 8.78
C LYS A 12 -18.46 -9.17 7.61
N ALA A 13 -18.74 -8.37 6.59
CA ALA A 13 -19.41 -8.83 5.38
C ALA A 13 -18.54 -9.85 4.62
N ASN A 14 -17.23 -9.62 4.52
CA ASN A 14 -16.28 -10.53 3.87
C ASN A 14 -16.26 -11.93 4.52
N LEU A 15 -16.41 -12.01 5.85
CA LEU A 15 -16.50 -13.29 6.56
C LEU A 15 -17.75 -14.12 6.23
N ASN A 16 -18.85 -13.45 5.92
CA ASN A 16 -20.13 -14.09 5.61
C ASN A 16 -20.32 -14.31 4.10
N ASN A 17 -19.41 -13.82 3.27
CA ASN A 17 -19.49 -13.98 1.82
C ASN A 17 -19.03 -15.39 1.42
N PRO A 18 -19.89 -16.23 0.82
CA PRO A 18 -19.48 -17.56 0.37
C PRO A 18 -18.52 -17.50 -0.84
N ASN A 19 -18.46 -16.39 -1.56
CA ASN A 19 -17.61 -16.21 -2.74
C ASN A 19 -16.21 -15.69 -2.43
N THR A 20 -15.85 -15.56 -1.14
CA THR A 20 -14.51 -15.09 -0.73
C THR A 20 -13.67 -16.29 -0.30
N SER A 21 -12.36 -16.19 -0.54
CA SER A 21 -11.42 -17.25 -0.19
C SER A 21 -11.24 -17.36 1.32
N ASP A 22 -10.76 -18.52 1.77
CA ASP A 22 -10.52 -18.76 3.19
C ASP A 22 -9.39 -17.89 3.73
N GLU A 23 -8.36 -17.59 2.92
CA GLU A 23 -7.28 -16.66 3.27
C GLU A 23 -7.82 -15.25 3.48
N ALA A 24 -8.70 -14.78 2.58
CA ALA A 24 -9.31 -13.46 2.69
C ALA A 24 -10.20 -13.35 3.95
N LYS A 25 -10.90 -14.43 4.30
CA LYS A 25 -11.69 -14.51 5.54
C LYS A 25 -10.78 -14.53 6.76
N GLN A 26 -9.72 -15.33 6.77
CA GLN A 26 -8.77 -15.38 7.88
C GLN A 26 -8.16 -14.00 8.15
N HIS A 27 -7.67 -13.33 7.12
CA HIS A 27 -7.15 -11.96 7.25
C HIS A 27 -8.21 -10.99 7.81
N SER A 28 -9.46 -11.11 7.36
CA SER A 28 -10.55 -10.28 7.90
C SER A 28 -10.84 -10.57 9.38
N LYS A 29 -10.68 -11.82 9.85
CA LYS A 29 -10.79 -12.16 11.28
C LYS A 29 -9.65 -11.56 12.08
N GLU A 30 -8.42 -11.65 11.58
CA GLU A 30 -7.22 -11.09 12.25
C GLU A 30 -7.34 -9.58 12.42
N VAL A 31 -7.75 -8.87 11.38
CA VAL A 31 -7.98 -7.41 11.43
C VAL A 31 -9.07 -7.07 12.45
N LEU A 32 -10.22 -7.77 12.41
CA LEU A 32 -11.31 -7.53 13.37
C LEU A 32 -10.88 -7.80 14.82
N SER A 33 -10.14 -8.89 15.06
CA SER A 33 -9.59 -9.23 16.37
C SER A 33 -8.61 -8.16 16.85
N SER A 34 -7.74 -7.67 15.97
CA SER A 34 -6.77 -6.63 16.31
C SER A 34 -7.47 -5.34 16.73
N ILE A 35 -8.52 -4.95 16.01
CA ILE A 35 -9.35 -3.78 16.32
C ILE A 35 -10.08 -3.96 17.66
N ASP A 36 -10.63 -5.15 17.93
CA ASP A 36 -11.34 -5.44 19.18
C ASP A 36 -10.41 -5.36 20.40
N ASN A 37 -9.15 -5.76 20.24
CA ASN A 37 -8.09 -5.62 21.24
C ASN A 37 -7.53 -4.18 21.36
N GLY A 38 -8.18 -3.19 20.74
CA GLY A 38 -7.78 -1.78 20.78
C GLY A 38 -6.69 -1.40 19.78
N GLY A 39 -6.40 -2.26 18.80
CA GLY A 39 -5.50 -1.95 17.68
C GLY A 39 -6.10 -0.92 16.72
N ASP A 40 -5.22 -0.18 16.05
CA ASP A 40 -5.63 0.83 15.07
C ASP A 40 -6.32 0.22 13.85
N ILE A 41 -7.37 0.88 13.38
CA ILE A 41 -8.07 0.46 12.17
C ILE A 41 -7.16 0.82 10.99
N PRO A 42 -6.82 -0.13 10.09
CA PRO A 42 -6.05 0.13 8.88
C PRO A 42 -6.93 0.92 7.89
N THR A 43 -7.18 2.17 8.23
CA THR A 43 -7.83 3.14 7.36
C THR A 43 -6.76 3.53 6.36
N SER A 44 -7.06 3.51 5.06
CA SER A 44 -6.13 3.93 4.00
C SER A 44 -5.69 5.41 4.10
N ASN A 45 -6.13 6.13 5.15
CA ASN A 45 -5.58 7.41 5.59
C ASN A 45 -4.33 7.28 6.47
N SER A 46 -3.94 6.08 6.88
CA SER A 46 -2.55 5.72 7.17
C SER A 46 -1.75 5.57 5.86
N SER A 47 -1.96 6.51 4.92
CA SER A 47 -0.85 7.09 4.17
C SER A 47 -0.04 7.95 5.17
N SER A 48 0.46 7.30 6.22
CA SER A 48 1.52 7.81 7.04
C SER A 48 2.74 7.83 6.14
N ASN A 49 2.93 8.98 5.51
CA ASN A 49 4.14 9.49 4.87
C ASN A 49 5.37 9.25 5.77
N GLY A 50 5.87 8.02 5.86
CA GLY A 50 7.03 7.74 6.72
C GLY A 50 7.46 6.28 6.89
N GLY A 51 6.79 5.29 6.30
CA GLY A 51 7.33 3.93 6.22
C GLY A 51 8.22 3.79 4.99
N ASP A 52 9.51 3.48 5.19
CA ASP A 52 10.54 3.33 4.18
C ASP A 52 10.00 2.78 2.86
N LYS A 53 9.99 3.63 1.82
CA LYS A 53 9.59 3.19 0.49
C LYS A 53 10.51 2.03 0.12
N ASN A 54 9.91 0.87 -0.19
CA ASN A 54 10.68 -0.30 -0.56
C ASN A 54 11.68 0.10 -1.67
N PRO A 55 13.00 -0.09 -1.47
CA PRO A 55 14.02 0.41 -2.41
C PRO A 55 13.80 -0.13 -3.82
N ASN A 56 13.24 -1.34 -3.95
CA ASN A 56 12.89 -1.91 -5.25
C ASN A 56 11.76 -1.13 -5.95
N ASN A 57 10.79 -0.62 -5.19
CA ASN A 57 9.71 0.19 -5.75
C ASN A 57 10.22 1.56 -6.17
N VAL A 58 11.12 2.15 -5.39
CA VAL A 58 11.76 3.43 -5.74
C VAL A 58 12.61 3.26 -7.00
N ALA A 59 13.48 2.24 -7.04
CA ALA A 59 14.28 1.91 -8.22
C ALA A 59 13.40 1.63 -9.45
N GLY A 60 12.28 0.94 -9.28
CA GLY A 60 11.29 0.71 -10.33
C GLY A 60 10.71 2.02 -10.88
N GLY A 61 10.33 2.95 -10.01
CA GLY A 61 9.85 4.28 -10.40
C GLY A 61 10.90 5.10 -11.14
N LEU A 62 12.15 5.10 -10.68
CA LEU A 62 13.25 5.79 -11.35
C LEU A 62 13.54 5.20 -12.74
N LYS A 63 13.52 3.87 -12.87
CA LYS A 63 13.63 3.19 -14.18
C LYS A 63 12.48 3.54 -15.12
N ALA A 64 11.26 3.66 -14.59
CA ALA A 64 10.11 4.10 -15.38
C ALA A 64 10.29 5.52 -15.90
N THR A 65 10.82 6.44 -15.08
CA THR A 65 11.17 7.79 -15.53
C THR A 65 12.18 7.76 -16.68
N LEU A 66 13.23 6.94 -16.59
CA LEU A 66 14.23 6.82 -17.67
C LEU A 66 13.65 6.36 -19.01
N ASN A 67 12.67 5.45 -18.99
CA ASN A 67 12.07 4.88 -20.19
C ASN A 67 10.89 5.69 -20.73
N ASN A 68 10.39 6.69 -20.00
CA ASN A 68 9.22 7.44 -20.41
C ASN A 68 9.60 8.53 -21.44
N PRO A 69 9.12 8.46 -22.69
CA PRO A 69 9.45 9.45 -23.71
C PRO A 69 8.93 10.86 -23.40
N ASN A 70 7.92 10.99 -22.53
CA ASN A 70 7.32 12.26 -22.13
C ASN A 70 8.01 12.92 -20.92
N THR A 71 9.11 12.35 -20.43
CA THR A 71 9.90 12.96 -19.35
C THR A 71 11.05 13.77 -19.92
N SER A 72 11.38 14.88 -19.24
CA SER A 72 12.47 15.76 -19.66
C SER A 72 13.84 15.09 -19.44
N ASP A 73 14.84 15.58 -20.15
CA ASP A 73 16.20 15.04 -20.05
C ASP A 73 16.80 15.29 -18.67
N GLU A 74 16.48 16.42 -18.02
CA GLU A 74 16.91 16.69 -16.64
C GLU A 74 16.28 15.71 -15.64
N ALA A 75 15.00 15.38 -15.81
CA ALA A 75 14.31 14.41 -14.97
C ALA A 75 14.90 13.01 -15.13
N LYS A 76 15.24 12.62 -16.36
CA LYS A 76 15.93 11.36 -16.64
C LYS A 76 17.34 11.34 -16.05
N GLN A 77 18.10 12.43 -16.17
CA GLN A 77 19.44 12.51 -15.60
C GLN A 77 19.42 12.36 -14.07
N SER A 78 18.53 13.09 -13.39
CA SER A 78 18.35 12.95 -11.94
C SER A 78 17.90 11.54 -11.54
N ALA A 79 17.01 10.91 -12.32
CA ALA A 79 16.60 9.54 -12.06
C ALA A 79 17.75 8.54 -12.21
N LYS A 80 18.65 8.76 -13.18
CA LYS A 80 19.84 7.93 -13.41
C LYS A 80 20.84 8.04 -12.26
N GLU A 81 21.12 9.24 -11.79
CA GLU A 81 22.04 9.49 -10.66
C GLU A 81 21.54 8.80 -9.39
N ARG A 82 20.27 9.05 -9.03
CA ARG A 82 19.64 8.43 -7.85
C ARG A 82 19.58 6.91 -7.95
N LEU A 83 19.39 6.35 -9.14
CA LEU A 83 19.41 4.90 -9.32
C LEU A 83 20.83 4.31 -9.16
N GLY A 84 21.87 5.08 -9.49
CA GLY A 84 23.26 4.72 -9.27
C GLY A 84 23.66 4.74 -7.79
N GLU A 85 23.12 5.68 -7.01
CA GLU A 85 23.33 5.76 -5.56
C GLU A 85 22.61 4.65 -4.78
N MET A 86 21.66 3.95 -5.40
CA MET A 86 20.87 2.88 -4.78
C MET A 86 21.50 1.47 -4.90
N ASN A 87 22.68 1.37 -5.51
CA ASN A 87 23.33 0.11 -5.89
C ASN A 87 24.62 -0.13 -5.12
#